data_AF-A0A7X4AE71-F1
#
_entry.id   AF-A0A7X4AE71-F1
#
_cell.length_a   1.000
_cell.length_b   1.000
_cell.length_c   1.000
_cell.angle_alpha   90.00
_cell.angle_beta   90.00
_cell.angle_gamma   90.00
#
_symmetry.space_group_name_H-M   'P 1'
#
loop_
_entity.id
_entity.type
_entity.pdbx_description
1 polymer ?
#
loop_
_entity_poly.entity_id
_entity_poly.type
_entity_poly.pdbx_seq_one_letter_code
_entity_poly.pdbx_strand_id
1 'polypeptide(L)'
;MSHPEFVDNLDGNTLERALRERLEYLLDTLREPPSASIATGYFNPGGFGRLADMLRRAAGVRLLLGAEPLPAAHLPERRLGDPRGERYEKRLADEELDGAERKLRRDRDRLPFTERSRASVHELLDFLDSGKIEVRRYEHRFLHGKAFLFSDKQGVLAGSSNFTLAGLTSNLELNLGQYQPGVVERVEEWFDRLWNDARPYDLAAIYREQFAEHPPYLIYLRALWERYGGELEEEAEDSGRIRLTRFQTDGVFRAKRILDRYNGVLVADSVGLGKSFIAAEIFTEVIERNRQRALLIAPAQLRDGMWRQFKKRYQVGIEVVSFEQLAGDGQLGEGDGSALGSSLGEYSLVVID
;
A
#
# COMPACT_ATOMS: atom_id res chain seq x y z
N MET A 1 -35.39 -20.52 25.21
CA MET A 1 -34.53 -21.08 24.15
C MET A 1 -34.26 -19.97 23.15
N SER A 2 -33.02 -19.52 23.01
CA SER A 2 -32.63 -18.71 21.85
C SER A 2 -32.20 -19.68 20.74
N HIS A 3 -33.03 -19.78 19.72
CA HIS A 3 -32.78 -20.54 18.50
C HIS A 3 -32.95 -19.59 17.32
N PRO A 4 -32.00 -18.66 17.08
CA PRO A 4 -32.06 -17.81 15.90
C PRO A 4 -32.01 -18.69 14.64
N GLU A 5 -33.05 -18.66 13.81
CA GLU A 5 -33.18 -19.49 12.60
C GLU A 5 -32.87 -18.72 11.31
N PHE A 6 -33.01 -17.40 11.32
CA PHE A 6 -32.81 -16.55 10.15
C PHE A 6 -32.15 -15.23 10.56
N VAL A 7 -31.09 -14.85 9.85
CA VAL A 7 -30.32 -13.63 10.11
C VAL A 7 -29.90 -12.99 8.79
N ASP A 8 -30.20 -11.71 8.61
CA ASP A 8 -29.95 -10.96 7.38
C ASP A 8 -29.19 -9.63 7.56
N ASN A 9 -28.84 -9.29 8.81
CA ASN A 9 -28.25 -8.00 9.20
C ASN A 9 -29.12 -6.77 8.85
N LEU A 10 -30.43 -6.95 8.72
CA LEU A 10 -31.39 -5.85 8.53
C LEU A 10 -32.15 -5.55 9.81
N ASP A 11 -32.53 -4.29 10.01
CA ASP A 11 -33.46 -3.86 11.08
C ASP A 11 -33.11 -4.39 12.49
N GLY A 12 -31.81 -4.52 12.80
CA GLY A 12 -31.29 -5.03 14.07
C GLY A 12 -31.20 -6.56 14.19
N ASN A 13 -31.64 -7.31 13.18
CA ASN A 13 -31.48 -8.76 13.03
C ASN A 13 -30.06 -9.12 12.57
N THR A 14 -29.08 -8.82 13.43
CA THR A 14 -27.66 -8.99 13.11
C THR A 14 -27.12 -10.35 13.54
N LEU A 15 -26.10 -10.84 12.83
CA LEU A 15 -25.41 -12.07 13.20
C LEU A 15 -24.66 -11.91 14.53
N GLU A 16 -24.13 -10.73 14.82
CA GLU A 16 -23.61 -10.39 16.16
C GLU A 16 -24.65 -10.72 17.23
N ARG A 17 -25.87 -10.17 17.10
CA ARG A 17 -26.94 -10.37 18.08
C ARG A 17 -27.34 -11.84 18.19
N ALA A 18 -27.54 -12.52 17.07
CA ALA A 18 -27.95 -13.93 17.05
C ALA A 18 -26.89 -14.85 17.71
N LEU A 19 -25.62 -14.66 17.38
CA LEU A 19 -24.51 -15.41 18.00
C LEU A 19 -24.42 -15.10 19.50
N ARG A 20 -24.59 -13.84 19.89
CA ARG A 20 -24.58 -13.42 21.29
C ARG A 20 -25.70 -14.08 22.09
N GLU A 21 -26.94 -13.96 21.62
CA GLU A 21 -28.10 -14.57 22.27
C GLU A 21 -27.97 -16.09 22.39
N ARG A 22 -27.37 -16.76 21.39
CA ARG A 22 -27.14 -18.20 21.45
C ARG A 22 -26.05 -18.58 22.44
N LEU A 23 -24.89 -17.92 22.38
CA LEU A 23 -23.77 -18.20 23.28
C LEU A 23 -24.14 -17.92 24.73
N GLU A 24 -24.83 -16.81 25.01
CA GLU A 24 -25.30 -16.45 26.35
C GLU A 24 -26.25 -17.52 26.89
N TYR A 25 -27.25 -17.94 26.11
CA TYR A 25 -28.14 -19.04 26.49
C TYR A 25 -27.40 -20.34 26.81
N LEU A 26 -26.40 -20.72 25.99
CA LEU A 26 -25.63 -21.93 26.21
C LEU A 26 -24.74 -21.83 27.45
N LEU A 27 -24.10 -20.68 27.68
CA LEU A 27 -23.27 -20.42 28.85
C LEU A 27 -24.07 -20.45 30.16
N ASP A 28 -25.35 -20.06 30.12
CA ASP A 28 -26.23 -20.05 31.29
C ASP A 28 -26.92 -21.40 31.53
N THR A 29 -27.13 -22.20 30.48
CA THR A 29 -27.92 -23.44 30.55
C THR A 29 -27.05 -24.69 30.69
N LEU A 30 -25.89 -24.72 30.05
CA LEU A 30 -25.01 -25.90 30.10
C LEU A 30 -24.21 -25.93 31.40
N ARG A 31 -24.00 -27.15 31.92
CA ARG A 31 -23.17 -27.36 33.12
C ARG A 31 -21.71 -27.03 32.86
N GLU A 32 -21.23 -27.34 31.67
CA GLU A 32 -19.89 -27.02 31.19
C GLU A 32 -19.99 -25.98 30.09
N PRO A 33 -19.06 -25.01 30.00
CA PRO A 33 -19.08 -24.02 28.94
C PRO A 33 -19.03 -24.68 27.55
N PRO A 34 -19.78 -24.16 26.56
CA PRO A 34 -19.74 -24.70 25.21
C PRO A 34 -18.39 -24.44 24.55
N SER A 35 -18.01 -25.31 23.63
CA SER A 35 -16.98 -25.05 22.61
C SER A 35 -17.58 -24.32 21.41
N ALA A 36 -16.77 -23.51 20.71
CA ALA A 36 -17.16 -22.86 19.46
C ALA A 36 -16.24 -23.29 18.31
N SER A 37 -16.82 -23.61 17.16
CA SER A 37 -16.05 -23.89 15.94
C SER A 37 -16.50 -22.96 14.83
N ILE A 38 -15.58 -22.19 14.26
CA ILE A 38 -15.86 -21.10 13.33
C ILE A 38 -15.10 -21.36 12.03
N ALA A 39 -15.82 -21.51 10.93
CA ALA A 39 -15.25 -21.55 9.58
C ALA A 39 -15.52 -20.21 8.89
N THR A 40 -14.48 -19.59 8.34
CA THR A 40 -14.61 -18.28 7.68
C THR A 40 -13.55 -18.06 6.60
N GLY A 41 -13.87 -17.28 5.57
CA GLY A 41 -12.91 -16.89 4.53
C GLY A 41 -12.10 -15.65 4.93
N TYR A 42 -12.69 -14.74 5.71
CA TYR A 42 -12.04 -13.51 6.15
C TYR A 42 -12.30 -13.23 7.63
N PHE A 43 -11.26 -12.71 8.28
CA PHE A 43 -11.25 -12.39 9.71
C PHE A 43 -10.74 -10.96 9.94
N ASN A 44 -11.27 -10.25 10.95
CA ASN A 44 -10.62 -9.03 11.44
C ASN A 44 -10.85 -8.79 12.94
N PRO A 45 -10.00 -7.98 13.61
CA PRO A 45 -10.11 -7.76 15.06
C PRO A 45 -11.43 -7.10 15.47
N GLY A 46 -12.00 -6.27 14.60
CA GLY A 46 -13.28 -5.62 14.85
C GLY A 46 -14.46 -6.60 14.96
N GLY A 47 -14.46 -7.67 14.16
CA GLY A 47 -15.45 -8.75 14.24
C GLY A 47 -15.25 -9.59 15.49
N PHE A 48 -14.00 -9.99 15.77
CA PHE A 48 -13.65 -10.69 17.00
C PHE A 48 -14.11 -9.94 18.25
N GLY A 49 -13.83 -8.64 18.32
CA GLY A 49 -14.19 -7.80 19.47
C GLY A 49 -15.69 -7.74 19.78
N ARG A 50 -16.57 -8.12 18.84
CA ARG A 50 -18.02 -8.21 19.09
C ARG A 50 -18.43 -9.42 19.93
N LEU A 51 -17.61 -10.48 19.91
CA LEU A 51 -17.87 -11.75 20.56
C LEU A 51 -16.79 -12.14 21.58
N ALA A 52 -15.74 -11.33 21.74
CA ALA A 52 -14.55 -11.65 22.52
C ALA A 52 -14.87 -12.03 23.98
N ASP A 53 -15.76 -11.29 24.64
CA ASP A 53 -16.22 -11.54 26.01
C ASP A 53 -16.89 -12.91 26.17
N MET A 54 -17.70 -13.32 25.18
CA MET A 54 -18.36 -14.63 25.19
C MET A 54 -17.39 -15.77 24.82
N LEU A 55 -16.56 -15.57 23.79
CA LEU A 55 -15.58 -16.58 23.35
C LEU A 55 -14.52 -16.85 24.43
N ARG A 56 -14.16 -15.85 25.25
CA ARG A 56 -13.27 -16.04 26.41
C ARG A 56 -13.88 -16.94 27.50
N ARG A 57 -15.21 -17.01 27.59
CA ARG A 57 -15.95 -17.86 28.53
C ARG A 57 -16.18 -19.28 27.98
N ALA A 58 -16.06 -19.49 26.67
CA ALA A 58 -16.14 -20.81 26.05
C ALA A 58 -15.07 -21.78 26.57
N ALA A 59 -15.33 -23.08 26.46
CA ALA A 59 -14.38 -24.14 26.82
C ALA A 59 -13.16 -24.15 25.88
N GLY A 60 -13.41 -23.93 24.59
CA GLY A 60 -12.37 -23.80 23.56
C GLY A 60 -12.96 -23.27 22.26
N VAL A 61 -12.09 -22.69 21.43
CA VAL A 61 -12.45 -22.11 20.13
C VAL A 61 -11.58 -22.69 19.04
N ARG A 62 -12.20 -23.14 17.95
CA ARG A 62 -11.52 -23.57 16.73
C ARG A 62 -11.82 -22.58 15.62
N LEU A 63 -10.81 -21.87 15.12
CA LEU A 63 -10.96 -20.94 14.00
C LEU A 63 -10.32 -21.53 12.75
N LEU A 64 -11.14 -21.89 11.78
CA LEU A 64 -10.75 -22.40 10.48
C LEU A 64 -10.83 -21.30 9.43
N LEU A 65 -9.68 -20.92 8.88
CA LEU A 65 -9.54 -19.93 7.81
C LEU A 65 -9.47 -20.63 6.44
N GLY A 66 -10.22 -20.10 5.49
CA GLY A 66 -10.28 -20.57 4.11
C GLY A 66 -9.90 -19.52 3.07
N ALA A 67 -9.82 -19.92 1.81
CA ALA A 67 -9.81 -19.01 0.67
C ALA A 67 -11.16 -19.01 -0.05
N GLU A 68 -11.63 -17.82 -0.42
CA GLU A 68 -12.79 -17.66 -1.30
C GLU A 68 -12.35 -17.73 -2.76
N PRO A 69 -13.13 -18.35 -3.65
CA PRO A 69 -12.81 -18.37 -5.07
C PRO A 69 -12.97 -16.98 -5.69
N LEU A 70 -12.08 -16.65 -6.63
CA LEU A 70 -12.24 -15.44 -7.44
C LEU A 70 -13.52 -15.49 -8.28
N PRO A 71 -14.22 -14.36 -8.46
CA PRO A 71 -15.26 -14.25 -9.47
C PRO A 71 -14.71 -14.63 -10.85
N ALA A 72 -15.55 -15.24 -11.69
CA ALA A 72 -15.12 -15.73 -13.01
C ALA A 72 -14.41 -14.67 -13.87
N ALA A 73 -14.81 -13.39 -13.75
CA ALA A 73 -14.21 -12.27 -14.45
C ALA A 73 -12.76 -11.94 -14.03
N HIS A 74 -12.34 -12.40 -12.85
CA HIS A 74 -11.00 -12.19 -12.31
C HIS A 74 -10.14 -13.45 -12.36
N LEU A 75 -10.66 -14.57 -12.89
CA LEU A 75 -9.85 -15.77 -13.06
C LEU A 75 -8.72 -15.51 -14.07
N PRO A 76 -7.47 -15.86 -13.73
CA PRO A 76 -6.36 -15.66 -14.64
C PRO A 76 -6.55 -16.49 -15.91
N GLU A 77 -6.18 -15.91 -17.06
CA GLU A 77 -6.13 -16.65 -18.31
C GLU A 77 -5.12 -17.80 -18.20
N ARG A 78 -5.54 -18.98 -18.66
CA ARG A 78 -4.69 -20.17 -18.63
C ARG A 78 -3.49 -19.98 -19.54
N ARG A 79 -2.30 -20.25 -19.01
CA ARG A 79 -1.04 -20.19 -19.76
C ARG A 79 -0.64 -21.59 -20.25
N LEU A 80 0.14 -21.64 -21.32
CA LEU A 80 0.74 -22.88 -21.79
C LEU A 80 1.68 -23.43 -20.71
N GLY A 81 1.42 -24.64 -20.24
CA GLY A 81 2.17 -25.26 -19.13
C GLY A 81 1.42 -25.28 -17.79
N ASP A 82 0.26 -24.62 -17.69
CA ASP A 82 -0.55 -24.68 -16.47
C ASP A 82 -1.03 -26.12 -16.17
N PRO A 83 -1.04 -26.53 -14.88
CA PRO A 83 -1.58 -27.81 -14.49
C PRO A 83 -3.06 -27.96 -14.85
N ARG A 84 -3.58 -29.19 -14.82
CA ARG A 84 -4.98 -29.52 -15.11
C ARG A 84 -5.68 -30.10 -13.88
N GLY A 85 -7.02 -29.97 -13.86
CA GLY A 85 -7.87 -30.52 -12.81
C GLY A 85 -7.54 -29.97 -11.42
N GLU A 86 -7.56 -30.84 -10.41
CA GLU A 86 -7.37 -30.47 -9.00
C GLU A 86 -6.04 -29.75 -8.72
N ARG A 87 -4.99 -30.02 -9.50
CA ARG A 87 -3.70 -29.32 -9.35
C ARG A 87 -3.78 -27.84 -9.73
N TYR A 88 -4.63 -27.50 -10.69
CA TYR A 88 -4.88 -26.11 -11.07
C TYR A 88 -5.71 -25.38 -10.02
N GLU A 89 -6.76 -26.02 -9.53
CA GLU A 89 -7.61 -25.49 -8.45
C GLU A 89 -6.80 -25.26 -7.18
N LYS A 90 -5.92 -26.19 -6.82
CA LYS A 90 -5.03 -26.02 -5.68
C LYS A 90 -4.11 -24.80 -5.87
N ARG A 91 -3.47 -24.65 -7.03
CA ARG A 91 -2.63 -23.47 -7.30
C ARG A 91 -3.41 -22.16 -7.13
N LEU A 92 -4.63 -22.09 -7.65
CA LEU A 92 -5.47 -20.90 -7.48
C LEU A 92 -5.86 -20.68 -6.01
N ALA A 93 -6.17 -21.76 -5.28
CA ALA A 93 -6.44 -21.67 -3.85
C ALA A 93 -5.22 -21.15 -3.07
N ASP A 94 -4.02 -21.62 -3.39
CA ASP A 94 -2.76 -21.15 -2.79
C ASP A 94 -2.55 -19.64 -3.07
N GLU A 95 -2.76 -19.20 -4.33
CA GLU A 95 -2.66 -17.79 -4.72
C GLU A 95 -3.67 -16.89 -3.96
N GLU A 96 -4.91 -17.38 -3.76
CA GLU A 96 -5.94 -16.67 -2.99
C GLU A 96 -5.67 -16.67 -1.50
N LEU A 97 -5.09 -17.73 -0.93
CA LEU A 97 -4.67 -17.75 0.47
C LEU A 97 -3.57 -16.71 0.73
N ASP A 98 -2.59 -16.62 -0.18
CA ASP A 98 -1.56 -15.58 -0.12
C ASP A 98 -2.19 -14.18 -0.27
N GLY A 99 -3.19 -14.04 -1.14
CA GLY A 99 -3.99 -12.83 -1.29
C GLY A 99 -4.73 -12.43 -0.02
N ALA A 100 -5.37 -13.39 0.65
CA ALA A 100 -6.07 -13.19 1.90
C ALA A 100 -5.11 -12.76 3.02
N GLU A 101 -3.93 -13.38 3.11
CA GLU A 101 -2.91 -12.96 4.07
C GLU A 101 -2.41 -11.54 3.79
N ARG A 102 -2.11 -11.20 2.53
CA ARG A 102 -1.75 -9.81 2.16
C ARG A 102 -2.85 -8.83 2.55
N LYS A 103 -4.13 -9.22 2.40
CA LYS A 103 -5.26 -8.39 2.82
C LYS A 103 -5.32 -8.23 4.33
N LEU A 104 -5.11 -9.29 5.12
CA LEU A 104 -5.02 -9.21 6.58
C LEU A 104 -3.90 -8.24 7.03
N ARG A 105 -2.71 -8.35 6.43
CA ARG A 105 -1.58 -7.44 6.70
C ARG A 105 -1.92 -5.99 6.34
N ARG A 106 -2.50 -5.77 5.16
CA ARG A 106 -2.93 -4.43 4.75
C ARG A 106 -4.02 -3.85 5.65
N ASP A 107 -4.98 -4.67 6.08
CA ASP A 107 -6.07 -4.23 6.94
C ASP A 107 -5.54 -3.92 8.36
N ARG A 108 -4.56 -4.67 8.87
CA ARG A 108 -3.79 -4.34 10.08
C ARG A 108 -3.11 -2.97 9.92
N ASP A 109 -2.38 -2.75 8.82
CA ASP A 109 -1.63 -1.51 8.59
C ASP A 109 -2.54 -0.28 8.44
N ARG A 110 -3.82 -0.49 8.10
CA ARG A 110 -4.85 0.55 7.98
C ARG A 110 -5.67 0.76 9.24
N LEU A 111 -5.41 0.04 10.33
CA LEU A 111 -6.11 0.26 11.59
C LEU A 111 -5.87 1.69 12.07
N PRO A 112 -6.91 2.42 12.53
CA PRO A 112 -6.74 3.76 13.05
C PRO A 112 -5.74 3.80 14.21
N PHE A 113 -4.90 4.83 14.25
CA PHE A 113 -3.97 5.06 15.36
C PHE A 113 -4.72 5.67 16.57
N THR A 114 -5.53 4.84 17.23
CA THR A 114 -6.35 5.22 18.38
C THR A 114 -6.17 4.22 19.52
N GLU A 115 -6.38 4.65 20.76
CA GLU A 115 -6.35 3.77 21.94
C GLU A 115 -7.34 2.61 21.83
N ARG A 116 -8.53 2.87 21.28
CA ARG A 116 -9.54 1.83 21.05
C ARG A 116 -9.04 0.75 20.10
N SER A 117 -8.49 1.14 18.95
CA SER A 117 -7.96 0.18 17.95
C SER A 117 -6.80 -0.62 18.53
N ARG A 118 -5.88 0.02 19.26
CA ARG A 118 -4.79 -0.67 19.96
C ARG A 118 -5.29 -1.67 20.99
N ALA A 119 -6.25 -1.27 21.83
CA ALA A 119 -6.85 -2.16 22.84
C ALA A 119 -7.50 -3.38 22.20
N SER A 120 -8.23 -3.21 21.08
CA SER A 120 -8.83 -4.34 20.36
C SER A 120 -7.82 -5.33 19.80
N VAL A 121 -6.66 -4.85 19.31
CA VAL A 121 -5.60 -5.74 18.82
C VAL A 121 -4.91 -6.45 20.00
N HIS A 122 -4.64 -5.77 21.11
CA HIS A 122 -4.13 -6.41 22.31
C HIS A 122 -5.08 -7.49 22.84
N GLU A 123 -6.38 -7.20 22.93
CA GLU A 123 -7.39 -8.17 23.37
C GLU A 123 -7.44 -9.41 22.47
N LEU A 124 -7.25 -9.24 21.16
CA LEU A 124 -7.11 -10.35 20.21
C LEU A 124 -5.83 -11.15 20.47
N LEU A 125 -4.68 -10.50 20.61
CA LEU A 125 -3.40 -11.17 20.86
C LEU A 125 -3.43 -11.94 22.18
N ASP A 126 -3.95 -11.34 23.25
CA ASP A 126 -4.14 -12.00 24.55
C ASP A 126 -5.00 -13.26 24.42
N PHE A 127 -6.03 -13.21 23.57
CA PHE A 127 -6.89 -14.37 23.34
C PHE A 127 -6.18 -15.46 22.52
N LEU A 128 -5.47 -15.08 21.45
CA LEU A 128 -4.67 -15.99 20.62
C LEU A 128 -3.58 -16.69 21.44
N ASP A 129 -2.98 -15.98 22.39
CA ASP A 129 -1.92 -16.50 23.27
C ASP A 129 -2.48 -17.24 24.51
N SER A 130 -3.79 -17.22 24.75
CA SER A 130 -4.41 -17.82 25.94
C SER A 130 -4.46 -19.36 25.95
N GLY A 131 -4.18 -20.00 24.81
CA GLY A 131 -4.38 -21.44 24.62
C GLY A 131 -5.84 -21.89 24.51
N LYS A 132 -6.81 -20.96 24.61
CA LYS A 132 -8.25 -21.26 24.43
C LYS A 132 -8.69 -21.30 22.97
N ILE A 133 -7.88 -20.78 22.05
CA ILE A 133 -8.18 -20.77 20.62
C ILE A 133 -7.08 -21.48 19.86
N GLU A 134 -7.49 -22.36 18.95
CA GLU A 134 -6.62 -22.91 17.91
C GLU A 134 -7.02 -22.29 16.57
N VAL A 135 -6.03 -21.88 15.78
CA VAL A 135 -6.24 -21.32 14.44
C VAL A 135 -5.60 -22.23 13.41
N ARG A 136 -6.38 -22.66 12.41
CA ARG A 136 -5.91 -23.45 11.28
C ARG A 136 -6.34 -22.84 9.96
N ARG A 137 -5.57 -23.11 8.91
CA ARG A 137 -5.82 -22.69 7.53
C ARG A 137 -6.01 -23.92 6.64
N TYR A 138 -7.10 -23.94 5.87
CA TYR A 138 -7.39 -25.01 4.93
C TYR A 138 -6.75 -24.70 3.56
N GLU A 139 -5.81 -25.55 3.13
CA GLU A 139 -4.90 -25.27 1.99
C GLU A 139 -5.10 -26.23 0.80
N HIS A 140 -6.16 -27.04 0.81
CA HIS A 140 -6.38 -28.06 -0.22
C HIS A 140 -7.28 -27.60 -1.35
N ARG A 141 -8.33 -26.82 -1.05
CA ARG A 141 -9.32 -26.27 -2.00
C ARG A 141 -9.90 -24.98 -1.43
N PHE A 142 -10.69 -24.27 -2.23
CA PHE A 142 -11.48 -23.13 -1.73
C PHE A 142 -12.45 -23.56 -0.62
N LEU A 143 -12.50 -22.76 0.44
CA LEU A 143 -13.44 -22.88 1.55
C LEU A 143 -14.24 -21.57 1.60
N HIS A 144 -15.36 -21.56 0.88
CA HIS A 144 -16.26 -20.41 0.82
C HIS A 144 -17.37 -20.44 1.88
N GLY A 145 -17.66 -21.61 2.46
CA GLY A 145 -18.70 -21.76 3.48
C GLY A 145 -18.31 -21.08 4.78
N LYS A 146 -19.23 -20.30 5.36
CA LYS A 146 -19.08 -19.72 6.68
C LYS A 146 -20.07 -20.35 7.65
N ALA A 147 -19.55 -20.77 8.79
CA ALA A 147 -20.33 -21.47 9.79
C ALA A 147 -19.82 -21.15 11.19
N PHE A 148 -20.74 -20.95 12.11
CA PHE A 148 -20.52 -20.78 13.54
C PHE A 148 -21.25 -21.92 14.25
N LEU A 149 -20.49 -22.90 14.70
CA LEU A 149 -21.00 -24.10 15.38
C LEU A 149 -20.77 -23.99 16.88
N PHE A 150 -21.69 -24.56 17.64
CA PHE A 150 -21.58 -24.73 19.08
C PHE A 150 -21.59 -26.21 19.40
N SER A 151 -20.56 -26.70 20.09
CA SER A 151 -20.36 -28.13 20.34
C SER A 151 -21.51 -28.76 21.13
N ASP A 152 -21.57 -30.10 21.11
CA ASP A 152 -22.63 -30.94 21.66
C ASP A 152 -23.96 -30.82 20.91
N LYS A 153 -23.89 -30.69 19.58
CA LYS A 153 -25.07 -30.58 18.71
C LYS A 153 -25.98 -29.40 19.10
N GLN A 154 -25.39 -28.35 19.69
CA GLN A 154 -26.07 -27.16 20.17
C GLN A 154 -26.36 -26.14 19.06
N GLY A 155 -26.29 -26.56 17.81
CA GLY A 155 -26.72 -25.79 16.67
C GLY A 155 -25.58 -25.14 15.89
N VAL A 156 -25.96 -24.66 14.71
CA VAL A 156 -25.07 -23.97 13.77
C VAL A 156 -25.80 -22.79 13.17
N LEU A 157 -25.10 -21.66 13.03
CA LEU A 157 -25.49 -20.60 12.11
C LEU A 157 -24.53 -20.61 10.93
N ALA A 158 -25.05 -20.81 9.72
CA ALA A 158 -24.25 -20.89 8.51
C ALA A 158 -24.83 -20.01 7.39
N GLY A 159 -23.96 -19.41 6.59
CA GLY A 159 -24.38 -18.44 5.59
C GLY A 159 -23.23 -17.74 4.87
N SER A 160 -23.50 -16.50 4.47
CA SER A 160 -22.56 -15.66 3.71
C SER A 160 -21.65 -14.78 4.59
N SER A 161 -21.96 -14.64 5.88
CA SER A 161 -21.23 -13.76 6.80
C SER A 161 -19.83 -14.26 7.15
N ASN A 162 -18.81 -13.46 6.81
CA ASN A 162 -17.45 -13.64 7.32
C ASN A 162 -17.31 -13.17 8.78
N PHE A 163 -16.31 -13.67 9.51
CA PHE A 163 -16.03 -13.27 10.89
C PHE A 163 -15.29 -11.92 10.95
N THR A 164 -15.97 -10.90 10.46
CA THR A 164 -15.50 -9.52 10.35
C THR A 164 -16.56 -8.60 10.93
N LEU A 165 -16.17 -7.39 11.34
CA LEU A 165 -17.12 -6.41 11.87
C LEU A 165 -18.33 -6.24 10.92
N ALA A 166 -18.06 -5.98 9.64
CA ALA A 166 -19.12 -5.73 8.66
C ALA A 166 -20.00 -6.97 8.42
N GLY A 167 -19.41 -8.17 8.31
CA GLY A 167 -20.15 -9.42 8.10
C GLY A 167 -21.06 -9.79 9.28
N LEU A 168 -20.70 -9.39 10.50
CA LEU A 168 -21.51 -9.61 11.70
C LEU A 168 -22.62 -8.58 11.90
N THR A 169 -22.48 -7.36 11.36
CA THR A 169 -23.34 -6.23 11.77
C THR A 169 -24.05 -5.46 10.68
N SER A 170 -23.47 -5.34 9.47
CA SER A 170 -23.90 -4.30 8.52
C SER A 170 -23.93 -4.70 7.06
N ASN A 171 -23.12 -5.67 6.63
CA ASN A 171 -23.25 -6.22 5.28
C ASN A 171 -24.63 -6.86 5.16
N LEU A 172 -25.26 -6.72 3.99
CA LEU A 172 -26.43 -7.52 3.66
C LEU A 172 -25.96 -8.96 3.48
N GLU A 173 -26.28 -9.80 4.45
CA GLU A 173 -25.86 -11.20 4.50
C GLU A 173 -27.10 -12.08 4.59
N LEU A 174 -26.94 -13.38 4.41
CA LEU A 174 -28.01 -14.36 4.66
C LEU A 174 -27.41 -15.52 5.44
N ASN A 175 -27.92 -15.74 6.65
CA ASN A 175 -27.52 -16.87 7.49
C ASN A 175 -28.74 -17.60 8.01
N LEU A 176 -28.62 -18.92 8.06
CA LEU A 176 -29.64 -19.82 8.57
C LEU A 176 -29.12 -20.53 9.81
N GLY A 177 -29.97 -20.58 10.83
CA GLY A 177 -29.75 -21.37 12.03
C GLY A 177 -30.36 -22.75 11.92
N GLN A 178 -29.66 -23.77 12.38
CA GLN A 178 -30.15 -25.14 12.43
C GLN A 178 -29.82 -25.78 13.77
N TYR A 179 -30.81 -26.45 14.35
CA TYR A 179 -30.77 -27.04 15.69
C TYR A 179 -31.22 -28.49 15.73
N GLN A 180 -31.64 -29.06 14.59
CA GLN A 180 -31.96 -30.48 14.49
C GLN A 180 -30.69 -31.32 14.66
N PRO A 181 -30.62 -32.24 15.65
CA PRO A 181 -29.38 -32.94 16.00
C PRO A 181 -28.70 -33.63 14.80
N GLY A 182 -29.47 -34.31 13.94
CA GLY A 182 -28.92 -35.01 12.78
C GLY A 182 -28.41 -34.09 11.66
N VAL A 183 -28.89 -32.84 11.56
CA VAL A 183 -28.32 -31.88 10.63
C VAL A 183 -27.06 -31.27 11.21
N VAL A 184 -27.09 -30.88 12.48
CA VAL A 184 -25.94 -30.30 13.18
C VAL A 184 -24.76 -31.26 13.18
N GLU A 185 -24.99 -32.54 13.47
CA GLU A 185 -23.96 -33.60 13.46
C GLU A 185 -23.26 -33.71 12.11
N ARG A 186 -23.98 -33.62 10.98
CA ARG A 186 -23.36 -33.63 9.65
C ARG A 186 -22.49 -32.39 9.38
N VAL A 187 -22.86 -31.24 9.95
CA VAL A 187 -22.05 -30.01 9.82
C VAL A 187 -20.83 -30.07 10.74
N GLU A 188 -20.96 -30.64 11.94
CA GLU A 188 -19.82 -30.94 12.82
C GLU A 188 -18.83 -31.90 12.14
N GLU A 189 -19.30 -33.01 11.56
CA GLU A 189 -18.47 -33.95 10.79
C GLU A 189 -17.81 -33.30 9.56
N TRP A 190 -18.50 -32.36 8.90
CA TRP A 190 -17.92 -31.56 7.82
C TRP A 190 -16.79 -30.67 8.35
N PHE A 191 -17.02 -29.95 9.44
CA PHE A 191 -16.01 -29.08 10.06
C PHE A 191 -14.79 -29.89 10.49
N ASP A 192 -15.00 -31.00 11.20
CA ASP A 192 -13.92 -31.83 11.74
C ASP A 192 -13.06 -32.46 10.64
N ARG A 193 -13.65 -32.85 9.50
CA ARG A 193 -12.88 -33.29 8.33
C ARG A 193 -11.97 -32.19 7.81
N LEU A 194 -12.50 -30.99 7.58
CA LEU A 194 -11.70 -29.85 7.11
C LEU A 194 -10.63 -29.45 8.12
N TRP A 195 -10.97 -29.48 9.41
CA TRP A 195 -10.08 -29.16 10.52
C TRP A 195 -8.87 -30.08 10.59
N ASN A 196 -9.10 -31.39 10.41
CA ASN A 196 -8.04 -32.40 10.45
C ASN A 196 -7.10 -32.31 9.23
N ASP A 197 -7.61 -31.88 8.08
CA ASP A 197 -6.81 -31.67 6.86
C ASP A 197 -6.09 -30.31 6.85
N ALA A 198 -6.54 -29.34 7.64
CA ALA A 198 -5.97 -28.00 7.72
C ALA A 198 -4.60 -27.96 8.42
N ARG A 199 -3.87 -26.86 8.23
CA ARG A 199 -2.55 -26.61 8.84
C ARG A 199 -2.63 -25.56 9.94
N PRO A 200 -1.86 -25.66 11.04
CA PRO A 200 -1.74 -24.58 12.01
C PRO A 200 -1.37 -23.25 11.36
N TYR A 201 -2.00 -22.16 11.79
CA TYR A 201 -1.78 -20.83 11.21
C TYR A 201 -1.52 -19.79 12.30
N ASP A 202 -0.36 -19.13 12.24
CA ASP A 202 0.04 -18.11 13.21
C ASP A 202 -0.59 -16.74 12.88
N LEU A 203 -1.89 -16.62 13.16
CA LEU A 203 -2.62 -15.37 13.02
C LEU A 203 -2.07 -14.27 13.95
N ALA A 204 -1.49 -14.66 15.09
CA ALA A 204 -0.93 -13.72 16.07
C ALA A 204 0.28 -13.00 15.49
N ALA A 205 1.15 -13.68 14.73
CA ALA A 205 2.31 -13.07 14.08
C ALA A 205 1.94 -11.88 13.17
N ILE A 206 0.80 -11.95 12.46
CA ILE A 206 0.33 -10.83 11.63
C ILE A 206 0.08 -9.61 12.49
N TYR A 207 -0.69 -9.72 13.57
CA TYR A 207 -1.08 -8.57 14.38
C TYR A 207 0.02 -8.10 15.34
N ARG A 208 0.90 -9.00 15.80
CA ARG A 208 2.02 -8.69 16.70
C ARG A 208 3.04 -7.75 16.04
N GLU A 209 3.20 -7.82 14.72
CA GLU A 209 4.09 -6.94 13.96
C GLU A 209 3.75 -5.45 14.13
N GLN A 210 2.50 -5.10 14.43
CA GLN A 210 2.10 -3.70 14.71
C GLN A 210 2.79 -3.13 15.95
N PHE A 211 3.21 -3.99 16.88
CA PHE A 211 3.90 -3.62 18.12
C PHE A 211 5.40 -3.88 18.05
N ALA A 212 5.94 -4.18 16.86
CA ALA A 212 7.37 -4.31 16.68
C ALA A 212 8.06 -2.99 17.01
N GLU A 213 9.11 -3.07 17.83
CA GLU A 213 9.94 -1.90 18.11
C GLU A 213 10.84 -1.61 16.92
N HIS A 214 10.87 -0.35 16.51
CA HIS A 214 11.76 0.14 15.45
C HIS A 214 12.67 1.24 15.99
N PRO A 215 13.95 1.29 15.56
CA PRO A 215 14.85 2.36 15.96
C PRO A 215 14.24 3.74 15.61
N PRO A 216 14.26 4.73 16.52
CA PRO A 216 13.70 6.05 16.25
C PRO A 216 14.25 6.70 14.98
N TYR A 217 15.53 6.46 14.67
CA TYR A 217 16.16 6.92 13.44
C TYR A 217 15.52 6.32 12.18
N LEU A 218 15.16 5.04 12.20
CA LEU A 218 14.49 4.39 11.08
C LEU A 218 13.08 4.95 10.88
N ILE A 219 12.36 5.22 11.96
CA ILE A 219 11.04 5.87 11.93
C ILE A 219 11.17 7.27 11.31
N TYR A 220 12.18 8.04 11.73
CA TYR A 220 12.46 9.35 11.16
C TYR A 220 12.77 9.28 9.66
N LEU A 221 13.64 8.35 9.23
CA LEU A 221 13.93 8.14 7.82
C LEU A 221 12.68 7.73 7.02
N ARG A 222 11.84 6.87 7.59
CA ARG A 222 10.59 6.46 6.94
C ARG A 222 9.62 7.63 6.80
N ALA A 223 9.49 8.47 7.83
CA ALA A 223 8.66 9.68 7.75
C ALA A 223 9.17 10.66 6.68
N LEU A 224 10.50 10.82 6.54
CA LEU A 224 11.08 11.60 5.45
C LEU A 224 10.81 10.95 4.09
N TRP A 225 10.94 9.63 3.97
CA TRP A 225 10.66 8.91 2.72
C TRP A 225 9.20 9.03 2.30
N GLU A 226 8.24 8.87 3.21
CA GLU A 226 6.81 9.04 2.88
C GLU A 226 6.48 10.49 2.49
N ARG A 227 7.28 11.47 2.95
CA ARG A 227 7.10 12.89 2.62
C ARG A 227 7.80 13.34 1.34
N TYR A 228 9.00 12.83 1.08
CA TYR A 228 9.92 13.31 0.04
C TYR A 228 10.36 12.23 -0.95
N GLY A 229 10.01 10.97 -0.72
CA GLY A 229 10.47 9.82 -1.52
C GLY A 229 10.07 9.91 -2.99
N GLY A 230 8.86 10.40 -3.27
CA GLY A 230 8.41 10.66 -4.65
C GLY A 230 9.27 11.70 -5.36
N GLU A 231 9.63 12.80 -4.67
CA GLU A 231 10.54 13.82 -5.22
C GLU A 231 11.92 13.21 -5.51
N LEU A 232 12.44 12.35 -4.62
CA LEU A 232 13.73 11.67 -4.81
C LEU A 232 13.71 10.65 -5.96
N GLU A 233 12.58 9.98 -6.20
CA GLU A 233 12.41 9.05 -7.32
C GLU A 233 12.36 9.81 -8.65
N GLU A 234 11.62 10.91 -8.73
CA GLU A 234 11.60 11.81 -9.89
C GLU A 234 12.99 12.43 -10.16
N GLU A 235 13.72 12.81 -9.11
CA GLU A 235 15.11 13.30 -9.21
C GLU A 235 16.10 12.23 -9.72
N ALA A 236 15.85 10.95 -9.45
CA ALA A 236 16.75 9.85 -9.84
C ALA A 236 16.63 9.48 -11.33
N GLU A 237 15.45 9.69 -11.93
CA GLU A 237 15.22 9.40 -13.35
C GLU A 237 15.84 10.47 -14.27
N ASP A 238 15.97 11.73 -13.81
CA ASP A 238 16.38 12.87 -14.64
C ASP A 238 17.91 13.09 -14.69
N SER A 239 18.69 12.03 -14.86
CA SER A 239 20.15 12.15 -15.08
C SER A 239 20.48 12.40 -16.56
N GLY A 240 20.44 13.68 -16.96
CA GLY A 240 20.90 14.14 -18.27
C GLY A 240 22.39 13.83 -18.57
N ARG A 241 22.90 14.33 -19.70
CA ARG A 241 24.31 14.15 -20.13
C ARG A 241 25.35 14.64 -19.10
N ILE A 242 24.93 15.51 -18.18
CA ILE A 242 25.78 16.09 -17.15
C ILE A 242 25.51 15.36 -15.84
N ARG A 243 26.50 14.59 -15.36
CA ARG A 243 26.41 13.98 -14.03
C ARG A 243 26.52 15.06 -12.96
N LEU A 244 25.37 15.46 -12.42
CA LEU A 244 25.26 16.36 -11.29
C LEU A 244 25.43 15.59 -9.97
N THR A 245 25.98 16.25 -8.96
CA THR A 245 25.88 15.78 -7.58
C THR A 245 24.47 16.03 -7.04
N ARG A 246 24.02 15.29 -6.01
CA ARG A 246 22.68 15.48 -5.42
C ARG A 246 22.36 16.93 -5.06
N PHE A 247 23.35 17.67 -4.56
CA PHE A 247 23.20 19.09 -4.23
C PHE A 247 22.94 19.96 -5.47
N GLN A 248 23.63 19.67 -6.57
CA GLN A 248 23.45 20.41 -7.83
C GLN A 248 22.10 20.08 -8.48
N THR A 249 21.64 18.83 -8.38
CA THR A 249 20.32 18.41 -8.84
C THR A 249 19.20 19.17 -8.13
N ASP A 250 19.20 19.23 -6.78
CA ASP A 250 18.24 20.03 -6.00
C ASP A 250 18.31 21.53 -6.39
N GLY A 251 19.51 22.06 -6.61
CA GLY A 251 19.71 23.41 -7.12
C GLY A 251 19.06 23.65 -8.50
N VAL A 252 19.20 22.70 -9.43
CA VAL A 252 18.56 22.74 -10.76
C VAL A 252 17.04 22.71 -10.64
N PHE A 253 16.46 21.77 -9.88
CA PHE A 253 15.01 21.67 -9.72
C PHE A 253 14.41 22.94 -9.12
N ARG A 254 15.04 23.48 -8.08
CA ARG A 254 14.61 24.76 -7.48
C ARG A 254 14.69 25.90 -8.49
N ALA A 255 15.78 25.97 -9.25
CA ALA A 255 15.98 27.02 -10.24
C ALA A 255 14.92 26.96 -11.34
N LYS A 256 14.64 25.76 -11.89
CA LYS A 256 13.59 25.53 -12.90
C LYS A 256 12.22 25.94 -12.38
N ARG A 257 11.83 25.47 -11.18
CA ARG A 257 10.53 25.81 -10.58
C ARG A 257 10.31 27.33 -10.41
N ILE A 258 11.36 28.07 -10.07
CA ILE A 258 11.31 29.53 -9.94
C ILE A 258 11.24 30.17 -11.34
N LEU A 259 12.07 29.69 -12.28
CA LEU A 259 12.07 30.13 -13.67
C LEU A 259 10.71 29.97 -14.33
N ASP A 260 10.05 28.82 -14.18
CA ASP A 260 8.72 28.55 -14.76
C ASP A 260 7.62 29.44 -14.16
N ARG A 261 7.76 29.80 -12.88
CA ARG A 261 6.75 30.61 -12.18
C ARG A 261 6.92 32.11 -12.47
N TYR A 262 8.15 32.58 -12.57
CA TYR A 262 8.46 34.00 -12.57
C TYR A 262 9.16 34.48 -13.85
N ASN A 263 9.39 33.60 -14.82
CA ASN A 263 10.18 33.85 -16.03
C ASN A 263 11.58 34.40 -15.75
N GLY A 264 12.14 34.09 -14.57
CA GLY A 264 13.47 34.49 -14.17
C GLY A 264 13.89 33.86 -12.84
N VAL A 265 15.18 33.63 -12.67
CA VAL A 265 15.76 33.09 -11.44
C VAL A 265 17.18 33.62 -11.21
N LEU A 266 17.53 33.89 -9.96
CA LEU A 266 18.89 34.23 -9.53
C LEU A 266 19.45 33.09 -8.69
N VAL A 267 20.57 32.51 -9.15
CA VAL A 267 21.28 31.43 -8.43
C VAL A 267 22.48 32.03 -7.69
N ALA A 268 22.36 32.14 -6.37
CA ALA A 268 23.34 32.83 -5.50
C ALA A 268 24.14 31.87 -4.60
N ASP A 269 24.44 30.66 -5.08
CA ASP A 269 25.21 29.67 -4.32
C ASP A 269 26.67 30.12 -4.13
N SER A 270 27.35 29.61 -3.10
CA SER A 270 28.76 29.95 -2.84
C SER A 270 29.72 29.44 -3.94
N VAL A 271 30.96 29.94 -3.92
CA VAL A 271 31.98 29.58 -4.93
C VAL A 271 32.33 28.09 -4.82
N GLY A 272 32.36 27.39 -5.96
CA GLY A 272 32.67 25.96 -6.02
C GLY A 272 31.48 25.00 -5.84
N LEU A 273 30.28 25.51 -5.55
CA LEU A 273 29.07 24.67 -5.37
C LEU A 273 28.37 24.25 -6.68
N GLY A 274 28.85 24.74 -7.82
CA GLY A 274 28.40 24.25 -9.13
C GLY A 274 27.31 25.07 -9.83
N LYS A 275 27.23 26.39 -9.60
CA LYS A 275 26.34 27.30 -10.36
C LYS A 275 26.43 27.10 -11.88
N SER A 276 27.63 26.89 -12.39
CA SER A 276 27.85 26.62 -13.82
C SER A 276 27.29 25.28 -14.27
N PHE A 277 27.30 24.27 -13.39
CA PHE A 277 26.66 22.97 -13.65
C PHE A 277 25.13 23.09 -13.61
N ILE A 278 24.58 23.95 -12.75
CA ILE A 278 23.15 24.27 -12.74
C ILE A 278 22.74 24.93 -14.06
N ALA A 279 23.44 25.98 -14.47
CA ALA A 279 23.18 26.66 -15.75
C ALA A 279 23.33 25.70 -16.94
N ALA A 280 24.33 24.83 -16.90
CA ALA A 280 24.58 23.83 -17.93
C ALA A 280 23.43 22.82 -18.11
N GLU A 281 22.81 22.35 -17.03
CA GLU A 281 21.67 21.44 -17.13
C GLU A 281 20.43 22.15 -17.69
N ILE A 282 20.17 23.39 -17.25
CA ILE A 282 19.09 24.22 -17.79
C ILE A 282 19.30 24.48 -19.29
N PHE A 283 20.54 24.76 -19.73
CA PHE A 283 20.86 24.88 -21.16
C PHE A 283 20.60 23.60 -21.94
N THR A 284 20.98 22.46 -21.36
CA THR A 284 20.80 21.14 -22.00
C THR A 284 19.32 20.86 -22.23
N GLU A 285 18.46 21.16 -21.26
CA GLU A 285 17.02 21.04 -21.44
C GLU A 285 16.47 21.96 -22.54
N VAL A 286 16.77 23.26 -22.48
CA VAL A 286 16.27 24.23 -23.46
C VAL A 286 16.72 23.89 -24.89
N ILE A 287 17.99 23.53 -25.06
CA ILE A 287 18.56 23.29 -26.39
C ILE A 287 18.23 21.89 -26.90
N GLU A 288 18.41 20.85 -26.10
CA GLU A 288 18.28 19.47 -26.58
C GLU A 288 16.85 18.95 -26.46
N ARG A 289 16.17 19.21 -25.34
CA ARG A 289 14.80 18.72 -25.11
C ARG A 289 13.77 19.61 -25.82
N ASN A 290 13.88 20.92 -25.66
CA ASN A 290 12.90 21.86 -26.19
C ASN A 290 13.25 22.37 -27.61
N ARG A 291 14.46 22.07 -28.12
CA ARG A 291 14.96 22.51 -29.44
C ARG A 291 14.93 24.02 -29.61
N GLN A 292 15.17 24.76 -28.53
CA GLN A 292 15.16 26.22 -28.49
C GLN A 292 16.59 26.78 -28.45
N ARG A 293 16.73 28.06 -28.79
CA ARG A 293 18.01 28.76 -28.71
C ARG A 293 18.23 29.33 -27.31
N ALA A 294 19.46 29.26 -26.83
CA ALA A 294 19.87 29.88 -25.58
C ALA A 294 21.15 30.71 -25.77
N LEU A 295 21.20 31.85 -25.07
CA LEU A 295 22.31 32.80 -25.06
C LEU A 295 22.98 32.80 -23.69
N LEU A 296 24.31 32.78 -23.68
CA LEU A 296 25.14 32.97 -22.50
C LEU A 296 25.97 34.25 -22.64
N ILE A 297 25.87 35.12 -21.65
CA ILE A 297 26.64 36.36 -21.55
C ILE A 297 27.59 36.22 -20.37
N ALA A 298 28.90 36.34 -20.61
CA ALA A 298 29.92 36.17 -19.58
C ALA A 298 31.15 37.08 -19.83
N PRO A 299 32.01 37.35 -18.83
CA PRO A 299 33.29 38.02 -19.05
C PRO A 299 34.13 37.31 -20.11
N ALA A 300 34.90 38.06 -20.91
CA ALA A 300 35.70 37.50 -22.02
C ALA A 300 36.61 36.34 -21.59
N GLN A 301 37.15 36.41 -20.36
CA GLN A 301 37.97 35.37 -19.75
C GLN A 301 37.21 34.05 -19.54
N LEU A 302 35.98 34.13 -19.02
CA LEU A 302 35.13 32.95 -18.79
C LEU A 302 34.57 32.41 -20.11
N ARG A 303 34.18 33.29 -21.04
CA ARG A 303 33.78 32.94 -22.41
C ARG A 303 34.87 32.10 -23.11
N ASP A 304 36.10 32.59 -23.11
CA ASP A 304 37.19 32.02 -23.91
C ASP A 304 37.88 30.82 -23.26
N GLY A 305 37.81 30.74 -21.93
CA GLY A 305 38.28 29.62 -21.15
C GLY A 305 37.18 28.60 -20.91
N MET A 306 36.53 28.73 -19.75
CA MET A 306 35.65 27.73 -19.17
C MET A 306 34.45 27.40 -20.06
N TRP A 307 33.73 28.40 -20.58
CA TRP A 307 32.51 28.18 -21.37
C TRP A 307 32.79 27.63 -22.77
N ARG A 308 33.90 28.03 -23.40
CA ARG A 308 34.36 27.43 -24.67
C ARG A 308 34.73 25.96 -24.50
N GLN A 309 35.43 25.62 -23.41
CA GLN A 309 35.73 24.22 -23.09
C GLN A 309 34.48 23.42 -22.76
N PHE A 310 33.56 24.01 -22.01
CA PHE A 310 32.27 23.41 -21.68
C PHE A 310 31.46 23.08 -22.95
N LYS A 311 31.32 24.05 -23.86
CA LYS A 311 30.65 23.87 -25.16
C LYS A 311 31.24 22.69 -25.95
N LYS A 312 32.57 22.60 -25.98
CA LYS A 312 33.28 21.51 -26.66
C LYS A 312 33.09 20.15 -25.96
N ARG A 313 33.16 20.11 -24.63
CA ARG A 313 33.08 18.89 -23.83
C ARG A 313 31.70 18.25 -23.86
N TYR A 314 30.66 19.06 -23.75
CA TYR A 314 29.27 18.61 -23.66
C TYR A 314 28.49 18.75 -24.96
N GLN A 315 29.13 19.27 -26.03
CA GLN A 315 28.56 19.45 -27.36
C GLN A 315 27.26 20.27 -27.38
N VAL A 316 27.11 21.21 -26.44
CA VAL A 316 25.90 22.01 -26.29
C VAL A 316 25.90 23.15 -27.32
N GLY A 317 24.77 23.35 -28.01
CA GLY A 317 24.60 24.38 -29.03
C GLY A 317 24.44 25.82 -28.52
N ILE A 318 24.99 26.17 -27.35
CA ILE A 318 24.85 27.52 -26.77
C ILE A 318 25.59 28.58 -27.60
N GLU A 319 24.96 29.74 -27.73
CA GLU A 319 25.64 30.95 -28.20
C GLU A 319 26.28 31.67 -27.01
N VAL A 320 27.55 32.06 -27.12
CA VAL A 320 28.28 32.66 -25.99
C VAL A 320 28.98 33.93 -26.44
N VAL A 321 28.64 35.04 -25.80
CA VAL A 321 29.17 36.38 -26.10
C VAL A 321 29.75 37.03 -24.85
N SER A 322 30.71 37.92 -25.03
CA SER A 322 31.17 38.78 -23.93
C SER A 322 30.27 40.00 -23.76
N PHE A 323 30.31 40.63 -22.59
CA PHE A 323 29.61 41.91 -22.37
C PHE A 323 29.99 42.97 -23.41
N GLU A 324 31.27 43.05 -23.78
CA GLU A 324 31.77 43.98 -24.81
C GLU A 324 31.23 43.64 -26.21
N GLN A 325 31.23 42.37 -26.58
CA GLN A 325 30.69 41.92 -27.85
C GLN A 325 29.18 42.16 -27.96
N LEU A 326 28.45 41.92 -26.87
CA LEU A 326 27.02 42.18 -26.79
C LEU A 326 26.73 43.68 -26.90
N ALA A 327 27.51 44.53 -26.22
CA ALA A 327 27.35 45.98 -26.28
C ALA A 327 27.66 46.57 -27.67
N GLY A 328 28.58 45.96 -28.41
CA GLY A 328 28.93 46.35 -29.78
C GLY A 328 28.03 45.75 -30.87
N ASP A 329 27.01 44.97 -30.51
CA ASP A 329 26.12 44.32 -31.48
C ASP A 329 25.04 45.28 -32.00
N GLY A 330 24.91 45.37 -33.33
CA GLY A 330 23.96 46.28 -33.98
C GLY A 330 22.49 45.95 -33.72
N GLN A 331 22.16 44.74 -33.21
CA GLN A 331 20.78 44.41 -32.82
C GLN A 331 20.34 45.10 -31.52
N LEU A 332 21.29 45.54 -30.67
CA LEU A 332 21.02 46.20 -29.39
C LEU A 332 21.16 47.73 -29.44
N GLY A 333 21.60 48.29 -30.57
CA GLY A 333 21.74 49.73 -30.77
C GLY A 333 22.98 50.13 -31.56
N GLU A 334 23.74 51.10 -31.07
CA GLU A 334 24.74 51.92 -31.81
C GLU A 334 26.02 51.20 -32.29
N GLY A 335 26.06 49.87 -32.29
CA GLY A 335 27.19 49.08 -32.79
C GLY A 335 27.06 48.68 -34.27
N ASP A 336 28.19 48.46 -34.93
CA ASP A 336 28.28 47.87 -36.28
C ASP A 336 28.65 46.37 -36.25
N GLY A 337 28.76 45.78 -35.05
CA GLY A 337 29.12 44.40 -34.84
C GLY A 337 27.97 43.42 -35.09
N SER A 338 28.36 42.18 -35.45
CA SER A 338 27.46 41.03 -35.63
C SER A 338 27.87 39.89 -34.70
N ALA A 339 27.92 40.19 -33.40
CA ALA A 339 28.29 39.22 -32.37
C ALA A 339 27.20 38.16 -32.13
N LEU A 340 25.93 38.54 -32.30
CA LEU A 340 24.77 37.67 -32.20
C LEU A 340 24.46 37.01 -33.54
N GLY A 341 24.42 35.68 -33.58
CA GLY A 341 24.13 34.86 -34.76
C GLY A 341 22.64 34.68 -35.05
N SER A 342 21.77 35.01 -34.09
CA SER A 342 20.30 34.92 -34.21
C SER A 342 19.64 36.22 -33.77
N SER A 343 18.37 36.43 -34.17
CA SER A 343 17.61 37.60 -33.76
C SER A 343 17.28 37.58 -32.26
N LEU A 344 17.19 38.74 -31.61
CA LEU A 344 16.92 38.84 -30.16
C LEU A 344 15.67 38.06 -29.70
N GLY A 345 14.63 37.99 -30.54
CA GLY A 345 13.38 37.28 -30.23
C GLY A 345 13.46 35.75 -30.36
N GLU A 346 14.54 35.20 -30.90
CA GLU A 346 14.70 33.75 -31.08
C GLU A 346 15.28 33.04 -29.85
N TYR A 347 15.88 33.79 -28.90
CA TYR A 347 16.42 33.20 -27.68
C TYR A 347 15.30 32.96 -26.66
N SER A 348 15.10 31.70 -26.28
CA SER A 348 14.11 31.31 -25.26
C SER A 348 14.69 31.32 -23.84
N LEU A 349 16.01 31.35 -23.71
CA LEU A 349 16.72 31.47 -22.43
C LEU A 349 17.95 32.36 -22.59
N VAL A 350 18.13 33.29 -21.65
CA VAL A 350 19.34 34.10 -21.52
C VAL A 350 19.92 33.89 -20.12
N VAL A 351 21.20 33.51 -20.05
CA VAL A 351 21.94 33.36 -18.80
C VAL A 351 23.06 34.39 -18.76
N ILE A 352 23.22 35.04 -17.61
CA ILE A 352 24.27 36.02 -17.34
C ILE A 352 25.15 35.44 -16.22
N ASP A 353 26.44 35.27 -16.51
CA ASP A 353 27.46 34.77 -15.58
C ASP A 353 28.46 35.89 -15.20
#